data_AF-A0A846MLX8-F1
#
_entry.id   AF-A0A846MLX8-F1
#
_cell.length_a   1.000
_cell.length_b   1.000
_cell.length_c   1.000
_cell.angle_alpha   90.00
_cell.angle_beta   90.00
_cell.angle_gamma   90.00
#
_symmetry.space_group_name_H-M   'P 1'
#
loop_
_entity.id
_entity.type
_entity.pdbx_description
1 polymer ?
#
loop_
_entity_poly.entity_id
_entity_poly.type
_entity_poly.pdbx_seq_one_letter_code
_entity_poly.pdbx_strand_id
1 'polypeptide(L)'
;MFESLDFQNLLSDVESFITSETLFKPWGNRDHLTKLGKPMNEIQWHSKPKLISSPFEQIELYFNWLQQVNDRRTRRIVVAYPTEYWVSLSQKEYDELKDKEKYETIVEKAKALVFEAEKLPKEPTGFEFELIFSDDDPVKAYKKWIEDGSEEEREFALKYGTIYEETIYKVKKLTMAHDFYTFSKAKKYLNQDYKNKMNGYHNTSIVYVIPSKREYRRRGARVTELPVLFSELDYYKLDEYKNKTHDEMIELIYEELDKHHFPRPTEVIRTRGLHLVWKISPIPAYRVLEWEMLQKKIHSILGKFGSDNQTVTDKVRLLRLCGTIHKKTNQKIIGYSYTDDRYLFDELIEKFCKEEVEREKERRKNARKQYAKEKKKRLQLIQGNRTVKAERKTTYTEAQDISSLIYEKYLHDLFVLVDLRDGKLYGHREFLCFLTRYFTLVVTKGNHIKAIDEMKKMFDSLDIHGDYTWEEILTYTKSAETAYERFKKYWPDGYNYKNSTLVEKLKITKEEQKHMKILIDDQEKKERKSKRNARYYERYYEEKQGEIKEKNKKRYHKKRQEQGKLSREEQKRLKIEKIKAFLAANPGATIREIAEKTGIPRSTVSRIMKENGTI
;
A
#
# COMPACT_ATOMS: atom_id res chain seq x y z
N MET A 1 17.29 31.64 36.54
CA MET A 1 17.57 31.75 35.10
C MET A 1 17.37 30.39 34.46
N PHE A 2 16.17 30.08 33.98
CA PHE A 2 15.97 28.95 33.07
C PHE A 2 15.29 29.50 31.85
N GLU A 3 16.09 29.68 30.80
CA GLU A 3 15.67 30.17 29.50
C GLU A 3 14.72 29.18 28.84
N SER A 4 13.78 29.76 28.11
CA SER A 4 12.70 29.13 27.36
C SER A 4 13.19 28.02 26.42
N LEU A 5 12.87 26.76 26.74
CA LEU A 5 12.92 25.68 25.77
C LEU A 5 11.77 25.84 24.77
N ASP A 6 12.16 26.19 23.54
CA ASP A 6 11.29 26.56 22.43
C ASP A 6 10.37 25.39 22.01
N PHE A 7 9.07 25.59 22.21
CA PHE A 7 7.98 24.64 21.96
C PHE A 7 7.80 24.29 20.47
N GLN A 8 8.55 24.91 19.55
CA GLN A 8 8.47 24.62 18.11
C GLN A 8 9.12 23.28 17.72
N ASN A 9 10.07 22.74 18.49
CA ASN A 9 10.80 21.51 18.13
C ASN A 9 10.07 20.19 18.46
N LEU A 10 8.95 20.23 19.19
CA LEU A 10 8.21 19.01 19.57
C LEU A 10 7.19 18.55 18.50
N LEU A 11 6.92 19.40 17.51
CA LEU A 11 5.96 19.12 16.44
C LEU A 11 6.55 18.45 15.22
N SER A 12 7.85 18.62 14.99
CA SER A 12 8.59 17.91 13.94
C SER A 12 8.79 16.42 14.29
N ASP A 13 8.74 16.05 15.58
CA ASP A 13 8.96 14.66 16.01
C ASP A 13 7.76 13.72 15.69
N VAL A 14 6.55 14.27 15.47
CA VAL A 14 5.36 13.50 15.03
C VAL A 14 5.39 13.22 13.52
N GLU A 15 6.14 14.01 12.75
CA GLU A 15 6.29 13.79 11.31
C GLU A 15 7.10 12.53 10.97
N SER A 16 7.84 11.96 11.93
CA SER A 16 8.68 10.77 11.71
C SER A 16 8.02 9.42 12.05
N PHE A 17 6.82 9.40 12.66
CA PHE A 17 6.18 8.13 13.04
C PHE A 17 5.32 7.52 11.92
N ILE A 18 5.18 8.21 10.80
CA ILE A 18 4.62 7.70 9.54
C ILE A 18 5.54 8.11 8.38
N THR A 19 6.83 7.87 8.52
CA THR A 19 7.74 7.78 7.37
C THR A 19 8.03 6.30 7.12
N SER A 20 7.58 5.84 5.95
CA SER A 20 8.03 4.73 5.06
C SER A 20 8.96 3.58 5.51
N GLU A 21 9.58 3.56 6.68
CA GLU A 21 10.63 2.58 7.03
C GLU A 21 10.14 1.39 7.88
N THR A 22 9.08 1.52 8.67
CA THR A 22 8.68 0.47 9.64
C THR A 22 7.69 -0.58 9.11
N LEU A 23 7.12 -0.38 7.92
CA LEU A 23 6.27 -1.37 7.24
C LEU A 23 6.99 -2.15 6.11
N PHE A 24 8.22 -1.77 5.75
CA PHE A 24 8.76 -2.10 4.42
C PHE A 24 10.16 -2.72 4.37
N LYS A 25 10.77 -3.10 5.50
CA LYS A 25 12.07 -3.80 5.47
C LYS A 25 12.12 -5.19 4.80
N PRO A 26 11.05 -5.98 4.59
CA PRO A 26 11.26 -7.31 3.98
C PRO A 26 11.50 -7.29 2.47
N TRP A 27 11.39 -6.15 1.78
CA TRP A 27 11.16 -6.13 0.34
C TRP A 27 12.32 -5.67 -0.58
N GLY A 28 13.49 -5.34 -0.02
CA GLY A 28 14.66 -4.83 -0.76
C GLY A 28 14.55 -3.38 -1.24
N ASN A 29 15.62 -2.85 -1.85
CA ASN A 29 15.63 -1.53 -2.49
C ASN A 29 14.69 -1.54 -3.72
N ARG A 30 13.83 -0.52 -3.84
CA ARG A 30 12.78 -0.40 -4.87
C ARG A 30 12.86 0.93 -5.65
N ASP A 31 13.89 1.74 -5.41
CA ASP A 31 13.99 3.10 -5.97
C ASP A 31 14.17 3.12 -7.49
N HIS A 32 14.60 2.00 -8.08
CA HIS A 32 14.68 1.86 -9.53
C HIS A 32 13.31 1.68 -10.17
N LEU A 33 12.33 1.10 -9.46
CA LEU A 33 11.01 0.81 -10.02
C LEU A 33 10.22 2.07 -10.34
N THR A 34 10.32 3.09 -9.48
CA THR A 34 9.64 4.38 -9.69
C THR A 34 10.18 5.13 -10.90
N LYS A 35 11.37 4.75 -11.39
CA LYS A 35 12.06 5.33 -12.55
C LYS A 35 11.91 4.50 -13.84
N LEU A 36 11.12 3.42 -13.83
CA LEU A 36 10.93 2.57 -15.02
C LEU A 36 10.10 3.21 -16.14
N GLY A 37 9.37 4.28 -15.85
CA GLY A 37 8.64 5.06 -16.84
C GLY A 37 9.52 6.08 -17.56
N LYS A 38 9.05 6.52 -18.72
CA LYS A 38 9.65 7.57 -19.53
C LYS A 38 8.83 8.87 -19.42
N PRO A 39 9.49 10.02 -19.60
CA PRO A 39 8.79 11.28 -19.83
C PRO A 39 7.76 11.17 -20.98
N MET A 40 6.64 11.89 -20.91
CA MET A 40 5.55 11.81 -21.89
C MET A 40 6.00 12.10 -23.32
N ASN A 41 6.96 13.01 -23.50
CA ASN A 41 7.52 13.37 -24.81
C ASN A 41 8.54 12.34 -25.34
N GLU A 42 8.96 11.36 -24.53
CA GLU A 42 9.89 10.29 -24.89
C GLU A 42 9.20 8.95 -25.13
N ILE A 43 7.87 8.89 -24.95
CA ILE A 43 7.07 7.68 -25.21
C ILE A 43 7.13 7.36 -26.71
N GLN A 44 7.54 6.12 -27.01
CA GLN A 44 7.58 5.61 -28.37
C GLN A 44 6.28 4.91 -28.72
N TRP A 45 5.47 5.56 -29.56
CA TRP A 45 4.23 5.00 -30.06
C TRP A 45 4.49 4.06 -31.24
N HIS A 46 3.76 2.95 -31.27
CA HIS A 46 3.77 2.06 -32.41
C HIS A 46 3.09 2.72 -33.61
N SER A 47 3.63 2.48 -34.81
CA SER A 47 2.98 2.89 -36.06
C SER A 47 1.63 2.21 -36.29
N LYS A 48 1.47 1.00 -35.77
CA LYS A 48 0.20 0.27 -35.67
C LYS A 48 0.08 -0.37 -34.28
N PRO A 49 -1.07 -0.30 -33.61
CA PRO A 49 -1.23 -0.91 -32.30
C PRO A 49 -1.08 -2.43 -32.36
N LYS A 50 -0.43 -3.00 -31.34
CA LYS A 50 -0.29 -4.45 -31.18
C LYS A 50 -1.57 -5.03 -30.58
N LEU A 51 -2.11 -6.08 -31.21
CA LEU A 51 -3.26 -6.80 -30.69
C LEU A 51 -2.89 -7.56 -29.41
N ILE A 52 -3.74 -7.45 -28.39
CA ILE A 52 -3.70 -8.23 -27.15
C ILE A 52 -4.88 -9.19 -27.20
N SER A 53 -4.62 -10.48 -27.41
CA SER A 53 -5.67 -11.49 -27.64
C SER A 53 -5.60 -12.67 -26.67
N SER A 54 -4.64 -12.64 -25.75
CA SER A 54 -4.39 -13.66 -24.75
C SER A 54 -4.28 -13.08 -23.34
N PRO A 55 -4.66 -13.86 -22.30
CA PRO A 55 -4.49 -13.45 -20.91
C PRO A 55 -3.05 -13.10 -20.55
N PHE A 56 -2.09 -13.93 -20.93
CA PHE A 56 -0.69 -13.73 -20.57
C PHE A 56 -0.07 -12.51 -21.28
N GLU A 57 -0.40 -12.25 -22.56
CA GLU A 57 0.07 -11.05 -23.27
C GLU A 57 -0.27 -9.77 -22.48
N GLN A 58 -1.51 -9.67 -21.98
CA GLN A 58 -1.94 -8.53 -21.17
C GLN A 58 -1.17 -8.45 -19.83
N ILE A 59 -1.03 -9.57 -19.13
CA ILE A 59 -0.33 -9.64 -17.84
C ILE A 59 1.17 -9.33 -17.99
N GLU A 60 1.79 -9.79 -19.08
CA GLU A 60 3.19 -9.50 -19.40
C GLU A 60 3.39 -8.00 -19.62
N LEU A 61 2.55 -7.36 -20.43
CA LEU A 61 2.58 -5.91 -20.64
C LEU A 61 2.49 -5.14 -19.32
N TYR A 62 1.62 -5.55 -18.40
CA TYR A 62 1.39 -4.80 -17.17
C TYR A 62 2.42 -5.07 -16.09
N PHE A 63 2.94 -6.29 -16.00
CA PHE A 63 3.67 -6.78 -14.84
C PHE A 63 5.04 -7.41 -15.13
N ASN A 64 5.57 -7.33 -16.36
CA ASN A 64 6.92 -7.85 -16.69
C ASN A 64 8.03 -7.29 -15.80
N TRP A 65 7.88 -6.07 -15.29
CA TRP A 65 8.80 -5.43 -14.35
C TRP A 65 8.98 -6.21 -13.03
N LEU A 66 8.07 -7.12 -12.67
CA LEU A 66 8.25 -8.02 -11.53
C LEU A 66 9.52 -8.87 -11.65
N GLN A 67 10.02 -9.07 -12.88
CA GLN A 67 11.29 -9.73 -13.13
C GLN A 67 12.50 -8.90 -12.66
N GLN A 68 12.35 -7.60 -12.46
CA GLN A 68 13.40 -6.71 -11.97
C GLN A 68 13.39 -6.57 -10.43
N VAL A 69 12.53 -7.34 -9.75
CA VAL A 69 12.39 -7.31 -8.29
C VAL A 69 13.04 -8.54 -7.67
N ASN A 70 13.81 -8.32 -6.60
CA ASN A 70 14.52 -9.38 -5.88
C ASN A 70 13.57 -10.29 -5.08
N ASP A 71 12.54 -9.75 -4.41
CA ASP A 71 11.59 -10.56 -3.64
C ASP A 71 10.29 -10.85 -4.39
N ARG A 72 10.28 -11.92 -5.19
CA ARG A 72 9.09 -12.34 -5.95
C ARG A 72 8.16 -13.26 -5.18
N ARG A 73 8.57 -13.76 -4.01
CA ARG A 73 7.96 -14.96 -3.39
C ARG A 73 6.60 -14.70 -2.75
N THR A 74 6.29 -13.47 -2.35
CA THR A 74 4.98 -13.12 -1.76
C THR A 74 4.09 -12.33 -2.71
N ARG A 75 4.67 -11.68 -3.73
CA ARG A 75 3.94 -10.87 -4.71
C ARG A 75 3.13 -11.75 -5.64
N ARG A 76 1.87 -11.39 -5.84
CA ARG A 76 0.93 -12.15 -6.65
C ARG A 76 0.18 -11.24 -7.60
N ILE A 77 0.18 -11.67 -8.86
CA ILE A 77 -0.80 -11.24 -9.85
C ILE A 77 -2.08 -11.97 -9.49
N VAL A 78 -3.15 -11.20 -9.28
CA VAL A 78 -4.46 -11.78 -8.96
C VAL A 78 -5.29 -11.82 -10.22
N VAL A 79 -5.83 -12.99 -10.50
CA VAL A 79 -6.78 -13.22 -11.59
C VAL A 79 -8.07 -13.73 -10.96
N ALA A 80 -9.20 -13.42 -11.57
CA ALA A 80 -10.50 -13.72 -11.00
C ALA A 80 -11.49 -14.17 -12.06
N TYR A 81 -12.46 -14.96 -11.63
CA TYR A 81 -13.53 -15.47 -12.48
C TYR A 81 -14.81 -15.65 -11.64
N PRO A 82 -15.98 -15.48 -12.25
CA PRO A 82 -17.23 -15.71 -11.56
C PRO A 82 -17.41 -17.22 -11.39
N THR A 83 -17.68 -17.65 -10.17
CA THR A 83 -18.02 -19.03 -9.86
C THR A 83 -19.32 -19.05 -9.08
N GLU A 84 -20.16 -20.03 -9.35
CA GLU A 84 -21.31 -20.31 -8.51
C GLU A 84 -20.84 -21.12 -7.31
N TYR A 85 -21.32 -20.76 -6.13
CA TYR A 85 -21.06 -21.50 -4.91
C TYR A 85 -22.31 -21.51 -4.04
N TRP A 86 -22.53 -22.63 -3.35
CA TRP A 86 -23.62 -22.76 -2.39
C TRP A 86 -23.23 -22.08 -1.09
N VAL A 87 -23.98 -21.05 -0.71
CA VAL A 87 -23.77 -20.30 0.52
C VAL A 87 -24.83 -20.74 1.53
N SER A 88 -24.39 -21.29 2.66
CA SER A 88 -25.27 -21.55 3.81
C SER A 88 -25.73 -20.24 4.43
N LEU A 89 -27.01 -20.15 4.76
CA LEU A 89 -27.65 -18.98 5.34
C LEU A 89 -28.43 -19.36 6.60
N SER A 90 -28.71 -18.36 7.43
CA SER A 90 -29.74 -18.52 8.45
C SER A 90 -31.11 -18.74 7.79
N GLN A 91 -32.03 -19.40 8.50
CA GLN A 91 -33.39 -19.62 8.01
C GLN A 91 -34.08 -18.32 7.59
N LYS A 92 -33.93 -17.25 8.37
CA LYS A 92 -34.48 -15.93 8.07
C LYS A 92 -33.97 -15.38 6.73
N GLU A 93 -32.65 -15.39 6.52
CA GLU A 93 -32.05 -14.91 5.27
C GLU A 93 -32.44 -15.79 4.08
N TYR A 94 -32.61 -17.09 4.28
CA TYR A 94 -33.12 -17.99 3.27
C TYR A 94 -34.55 -17.67 2.89
N ASP A 95 -35.45 -17.47 3.87
CA ASP A 95 -36.85 -17.14 3.63
C ASP A 95 -37.01 -15.82 2.86
N GLU A 96 -36.12 -14.84 3.09
CA GLU A 96 -36.09 -13.58 2.33
C GLU A 96 -35.60 -13.74 0.87
N LEU A 97 -34.94 -14.86 0.54
CA LEU A 97 -34.29 -15.08 -0.75
C LEU A 97 -34.92 -16.21 -1.57
N LYS A 98 -35.57 -17.20 -0.93
CA LYS A 98 -36.09 -18.42 -1.57
C LYS A 98 -37.14 -18.15 -2.64
N ASP A 99 -37.95 -17.10 -2.46
CA ASP A 99 -39.03 -16.75 -3.38
C ASP A 99 -38.57 -15.80 -4.51
N LYS A 100 -37.28 -15.44 -4.55
CA LYS A 100 -36.72 -14.63 -5.64
C LYS A 100 -36.25 -15.55 -6.76
N GLU A 101 -36.86 -15.42 -7.94
CA GLU A 101 -36.57 -16.22 -9.17
C GLU A 101 -35.08 -16.36 -9.56
N LYS A 102 -34.21 -15.49 -9.03
CA LYS A 102 -32.77 -15.49 -9.33
C LYS A 102 -31.92 -16.48 -8.52
N TYR A 103 -32.46 -17.13 -7.49
CA TYR A 103 -31.69 -18.00 -6.60
C TYR A 103 -32.16 -19.45 -6.68
N GLU A 104 -31.26 -20.34 -7.08
CA GLU A 104 -31.43 -21.77 -6.82
C GLU A 104 -31.23 -22.02 -5.32
N THR A 105 -32.10 -22.85 -4.74
CA THR A 105 -32.13 -23.11 -3.31
C THR A 105 -32.07 -24.60 -3.01
N ILE A 106 -31.42 -24.94 -1.89
CA ILE A 106 -31.38 -26.29 -1.36
C ILE A 106 -31.71 -26.21 0.13
N VAL A 107 -32.62 -27.07 0.57
CA VAL A 107 -32.82 -27.38 1.99
C VAL A 107 -32.42 -28.83 2.15
N GLU A 108 -31.42 -29.09 2.96
CA GLU A 108 -30.97 -30.45 3.22
C GLU A 108 -30.76 -30.67 4.71
N LYS A 109 -30.91 -31.93 5.11
CA LYS A 109 -30.52 -32.39 6.42
C LYS A 109 -29.04 -32.76 6.37
N ALA A 110 -28.28 -32.23 7.31
CA ALA A 110 -26.88 -32.59 7.46
C ALA A 110 -26.58 -32.90 8.91
N LYS A 111 -25.62 -33.79 9.11
CA LYS A 111 -25.06 -34.00 10.44
C LYS A 111 -24.21 -32.79 10.80
N ALA A 112 -24.46 -32.27 11.98
CA ALA A 112 -23.75 -31.18 12.60
C ALA A 112 -23.09 -31.68 13.87
N LEU A 113 -21.98 -31.04 14.25
CA LEU A 113 -21.21 -31.34 15.43
C LEU A 113 -21.02 -30.05 16.21
N VAL A 114 -21.47 -30.04 17.45
CA VAL A 114 -21.18 -28.95 18.39
C VAL A 114 -20.51 -29.52 19.61
N PHE A 115 -19.50 -28.81 20.09
CA PHE A 115 -18.83 -29.12 21.35
C PHE A 115 -19.44 -28.25 22.44
N GLU A 116 -20.16 -28.88 23.37
CA GLU A 116 -20.70 -28.18 24.53
C GLU A 116 -19.59 -27.99 25.57
N ALA A 117 -19.39 -26.74 26.01
CA ALA A 117 -18.37 -26.36 26.98
C ALA A 117 -18.41 -27.22 28.27
N GLU A 118 -19.57 -27.72 28.65
CA GLU A 118 -19.79 -28.53 29.85
C GLU A 118 -19.35 -29.99 29.67
N LYS A 119 -19.33 -30.49 28.44
CA LYS A 119 -18.94 -31.87 28.10
C LYS A 119 -17.45 -32.00 27.81
N LEU A 120 -16.81 -30.91 27.40
CA LEU A 120 -15.39 -30.88 27.07
C LEU A 120 -14.51 -31.21 28.29
N PRO A 121 -13.32 -31.80 28.08
CA PRO A 121 -12.36 -32.02 29.16
C PRO A 121 -12.01 -30.67 29.82
N LYS A 122 -11.87 -30.68 31.14
CA LYS A 122 -11.60 -29.47 31.94
C LYS A 122 -10.24 -28.83 31.61
N GLU A 123 -9.33 -29.60 31.04
CA GLU A 123 -7.98 -29.19 30.62
C GLU A 123 -7.66 -29.84 29.26
N PRO A 124 -8.10 -29.24 28.14
CA PRO A 124 -7.84 -29.79 26.80
C PRO A 124 -6.35 -29.69 26.44
N THR A 125 -5.78 -30.65 25.72
CA THR A 125 -4.36 -30.66 25.33
C THR A 125 -4.19 -30.80 23.81
N GLY A 126 -3.23 -30.09 23.21
CA GLY A 126 -2.91 -30.22 21.78
C GLY A 126 -4.01 -29.74 20.82
N PHE A 127 -4.43 -30.60 19.88
CA PHE A 127 -5.41 -30.28 18.82
C PHE A 127 -6.80 -29.93 19.36
N GLU A 128 -7.10 -30.33 20.60
CA GLU A 128 -8.34 -30.06 21.33
C GLU A 128 -8.57 -28.55 21.57
N PHE A 129 -7.52 -27.72 21.55
CA PHE A 129 -7.63 -26.27 21.63
C PHE A 129 -8.03 -25.61 20.30
N GLU A 130 -7.54 -26.10 19.15
CA GLU A 130 -7.98 -25.59 17.83
C GLU A 130 -9.48 -25.84 17.56
N LEU A 131 -10.04 -26.79 18.30
CA LEU A 131 -11.39 -27.37 18.18
C LEU A 131 -12.46 -26.57 18.95
N ILE A 132 -12.08 -25.98 20.09
CA ILE A 132 -12.95 -25.12 20.92
C ILE A 132 -13.11 -23.71 20.31
N PHE A 133 -12.12 -23.28 19.53
CA PHE A 133 -12.02 -21.92 18.99
C PHE A 133 -12.15 -21.84 17.47
N SER A 134 -12.39 -22.96 16.79
CA SER A 134 -12.83 -22.88 15.40
C SER A 134 -14.26 -22.35 15.38
N ASP A 135 -14.47 -21.12 14.92
CA ASP A 135 -15.77 -20.58 14.47
C ASP A 135 -16.28 -21.35 13.22
N ASP A 136 -16.07 -22.67 13.20
CA ASP A 136 -16.50 -23.54 12.13
C ASP A 136 -17.99 -23.80 12.33
N ASP A 137 -18.76 -23.39 11.32
CA ASP A 137 -20.14 -23.81 11.09
C ASP A 137 -20.34 -25.28 11.52
N PRO A 138 -21.34 -25.62 12.36
CA PRO A 138 -21.48 -26.95 12.97
C PRO A 138 -21.44 -28.12 11.97
N VAL A 139 -21.89 -27.90 10.75
CA VAL A 139 -21.81 -28.91 9.67
C VAL A 139 -20.39 -29.04 9.13
N LYS A 140 -19.66 -27.93 8.97
CA LYS A 140 -18.23 -27.99 8.65
C LYS A 140 -17.43 -28.67 9.76
N ALA A 141 -17.78 -28.43 11.02
CA ALA A 141 -17.18 -29.12 12.15
C ALA A 141 -17.41 -30.63 12.04
N TYR A 142 -18.64 -31.08 11.75
CA TYR A 142 -18.92 -32.51 11.55
C TYR A 142 -18.03 -33.11 10.46
N LYS A 143 -17.95 -32.49 9.28
CA LYS A 143 -17.11 -33.00 8.19
C LYS A 143 -15.64 -33.06 8.57
N LYS A 144 -15.10 -31.96 9.11
CA LYS A 144 -13.69 -31.85 9.49
C LYS A 144 -13.28 -32.88 10.53
N TRP A 145 -14.10 -33.09 11.56
CA TRP A 145 -13.71 -33.89 12.73
C TRP A 145 -14.19 -35.35 12.64
N ILE A 146 -15.32 -35.61 12.01
CA ILE A 146 -15.90 -36.97 11.92
C ILE A 146 -15.62 -37.62 10.57
N GLU A 147 -15.78 -36.92 9.44
CA GLU A 147 -15.61 -37.54 8.11
C GLU A 147 -14.14 -37.56 7.68
N ASP A 148 -13.51 -36.38 7.70
CA ASP A 148 -12.15 -36.13 7.19
C ASP A 148 -11.07 -36.20 8.29
N GLY A 149 -11.49 -36.20 9.57
CA GLY A 149 -10.61 -36.19 10.73
C GLY A 149 -9.82 -37.49 10.88
N SER A 150 -8.62 -37.38 11.46
CA SER A 150 -7.81 -38.53 11.90
C SER A 150 -8.54 -39.34 12.97
N GLU A 151 -8.01 -40.54 13.26
CA GLU A 151 -8.65 -41.48 14.18
C GLU A 151 -8.82 -40.90 15.59
N GLU A 152 -7.78 -40.23 16.11
CA GLU A 152 -7.79 -39.54 17.41
C GLU A 152 -8.80 -38.37 17.44
N GLU A 153 -8.86 -37.56 16.37
CA GLU A 153 -9.80 -36.45 16.23
C GLU A 153 -11.25 -36.92 16.18
N ARG A 154 -11.51 -38.04 15.50
CA ARG A 154 -12.84 -38.65 15.38
C ARG A 154 -13.30 -39.25 16.70
N GLU A 155 -12.43 -39.97 17.41
CA GLU A 155 -12.74 -40.51 18.74
C GLU A 155 -13.05 -39.38 19.73
N PHE A 156 -12.25 -38.31 19.71
CA PHE A 156 -12.50 -37.13 20.53
C PHE A 156 -13.86 -36.51 20.21
N ALA A 157 -14.16 -36.31 18.92
CA ALA A 157 -15.42 -35.73 18.47
C ALA A 157 -16.64 -36.55 18.87
N LEU A 158 -16.56 -37.88 18.81
CA LEU A 158 -17.62 -38.79 19.25
C LEU A 158 -17.78 -38.80 20.78
N LYS A 159 -16.69 -38.61 21.52
CA LYS A 159 -16.69 -38.63 22.99
C LYS A 159 -17.21 -37.33 23.60
N TYR A 160 -16.84 -36.19 23.03
CA TYR A 160 -17.09 -34.88 23.64
C TYR A 160 -18.03 -33.97 22.83
N GLY A 161 -18.27 -34.28 21.56
CA GLY A 161 -19.19 -33.54 20.72
C GLY A 161 -20.60 -34.12 20.74
N THR A 162 -21.60 -33.24 20.64
CA THR A 162 -22.98 -33.62 20.38
C THR A 162 -23.19 -33.60 18.87
N ILE A 163 -23.47 -34.78 18.29
CA ILE A 163 -23.90 -34.89 16.89
C ILE A 163 -25.41 -34.79 16.84
N TYR A 164 -25.92 -33.88 16.02
CA TYR A 164 -27.33 -33.76 15.75
C TYR A 164 -27.57 -33.50 14.27
N GLU A 165 -28.82 -33.62 13.85
CA GLU A 165 -29.22 -33.32 12.49
C GLU A 165 -29.68 -31.87 12.40
N GLU A 166 -28.96 -31.07 11.62
CA GLU A 166 -29.29 -29.68 11.36
C GLU A 166 -29.91 -29.52 9.97
N THR A 167 -30.88 -28.63 9.85
CA THR A 167 -31.45 -28.26 8.54
C THR A 167 -30.62 -27.13 7.98
N ILE A 168 -29.88 -27.37 6.90
CA ILE A 168 -29.11 -26.32 6.23
C ILE A 168 -29.93 -25.71 5.12
N TYR A 169 -29.99 -24.39 5.14
CA TYR A 169 -30.56 -23.58 4.08
C TYR A 169 -29.45 -23.03 3.21
N LYS A 170 -29.41 -23.41 1.94
CA LYS A 170 -28.39 -22.96 0.99
C LYS A 170 -29.04 -22.23 -0.17
N VAL A 171 -28.38 -21.16 -0.60
CA VAL A 171 -28.70 -20.50 -1.87
C VAL A 171 -27.45 -20.47 -2.73
N LYS A 172 -27.62 -20.70 -4.03
CA LYS A 172 -26.53 -20.61 -4.99
C LYS A 172 -26.25 -19.15 -5.28
N LYS A 173 -25.06 -18.66 -4.91
CA LYS A 173 -24.63 -17.28 -5.19
C LYS A 173 -23.51 -17.28 -6.22
N LEU A 174 -23.58 -16.33 -7.15
CA LEU A 174 -22.45 -16.00 -8.00
C LEU A 174 -21.44 -15.19 -7.17
N THR A 175 -20.25 -15.74 -6.97
CA THR A 175 -19.15 -15.08 -6.26
C THR A 175 -17.97 -14.90 -7.20
N MET A 176 -16.97 -14.13 -6.77
CA MET A 176 -15.73 -13.95 -7.53
C MET A 176 -14.64 -14.83 -6.90
N ALA A 177 -14.28 -15.91 -7.56
CA ALA A 177 -13.11 -16.70 -7.22
C ALA A 177 -11.84 -15.94 -7.62
N HIS A 178 -10.74 -16.19 -6.91
CA HIS A 178 -9.47 -15.51 -7.13
C HIS A 178 -8.32 -16.52 -7.15
N ASP A 179 -7.50 -16.44 -8.18
CA ASP A 179 -6.24 -17.15 -8.30
C ASP A 179 -5.06 -16.21 -8.13
N PHE A 180 -4.00 -16.72 -7.50
CA PHE A 180 -2.83 -15.94 -7.14
C PHE A 180 -1.59 -16.51 -7.84
N TYR A 181 -1.12 -15.81 -8.87
CA TYR A 181 0.01 -16.23 -9.70
C TYR A 181 1.29 -15.48 -9.32
N THR A 182 2.41 -16.20 -9.27
CA THR A 182 3.72 -15.57 -9.51
C THR A 182 3.83 -15.25 -11.01
N PHE A 183 4.73 -14.34 -11.39
CA PHE A 183 4.94 -14.02 -12.81
C PHE A 183 5.29 -15.27 -13.63
N SER A 184 6.18 -16.13 -13.12
CA SER A 184 6.55 -17.39 -13.78
C SER A 184 5.38 -18.37 -13.91
N LYS A 185 4.51 -18.46 -12.89
CA LYS A 185 3.30 -19.30 -12.96
C LYS A 185 2.32 -18.74 -14.00
N ALA A 186 2.13 -17.41 -14.04
CA ALA A 186 1.27 -16.77 -15.02
C ALA A 186 1.74 -17.06 -16.46
N LYS A 187 3.05 -16.97 -16.71
CA LYS A 187 3.65 -17.31 -18.02
C LYS A 187 3.34 -18.73 -18.48
N LYS A 188 3.37 -19.69 -17.55
CA LYS A 188 3.16 -21.10 -17.88
C LYS A 188 1.68 -21.47 -18.03
N TYR A 189 0.82 -20.97 -17.15
CA TYR A 189 -0.53 -21.52 -16.99
C TYR A 189 -1.66 -20.57 -17.35
N LEU A 190 -1.46 -19.25 -17.35
CA LEU A 190 -2.59 -18.33 -17.43
C LEU A 190 -3.38 -18.43 -18.74
N ASN A 191 -2.70 -18.66 -19.87
CA ASN A 191 -3.36 -18.90 -21.14
C ASN A 191 -4.14 -20.22 -21.14
N GLN A 192 -3.60 -21.29 -20.55
CA GLN A 192 -4.29 -22.56 -20.42
C GLN A 192 -5.55 -22.42 -19.55
N ASP A 193 -5.43 -21.68 -18.45
CA ASP A 193 -6.46 -21.57 -17.43
C ASP A 193 -7.62 -20.66 -17.88
N TYR A 194 -7.34 -19.59 -18.65
CA TYR A 194 -8.33 -18.53 -18.94
C TYR A 194 -8.60 -18.23 -20.42
N LYS A 195 -7.72 -18.61 -21.36
CA LYS A 195 -7.94 -18.25 -22.78
C LYS A 195 -9.20 -18.96 -23.30
N ASN A 196 -10.05 -18.20 -23.98
CA ASN A 196 -11.37 -18.64 -24.47
C ASN A 196 -12.33 -19.13 -23.36
N LYS A 197 -12.04 -18.88 -22.08
CA LYS A 197 -12.97 -19.14 -20.97
C LYS A 197 -13.91 -17.97 -20.78
N MET A 198 -15.07 -18.23 -20.18
CA MET A 198 -16.05 -17.20 -19.87
C MET A 198 -15.58 -16.29 -18.73
N ASN A 199 -15.72 -14.98 -18.91
CA ASN A 199 -15.57 -13.96 -17.87
C ASN A 199 -14.29 -14.05 -17.02
N GLY A 200 -13.12 -13.89 -17.63
CA GLY A 200 -11.88 -13.69 -16.88
C GLY A 200 -11.64 -12.22 -16.54
N TYR A 201 -11.02 -11.98 -15.39
CA TYR A 201 -10.59 -10.66 -14.94
C TYR A 201 -9.19 -10.71 -14.35
N HIS A 202 -8.46 -9.61 -14.39
CA HIS A 202 -7.23 -9.44 -13.63
C HIS A 202 -7.32 -8.24 -12.71
N ASN A 203 -6.63 -8.33 -11.58
CA ASN A 203 -6.42 -7.21 -10.69
C ASN A 203 -5.45 -6.21 -11.32
N THR A 204 -5.71 -4.92 -11.16
CA THR A 204 -4.84 -3.83 -11.65
C THR A 204 -3.55 -3.71 -10.85
N SER A 205 -3.54 -4.23 -9.63
CA SER A 205 -2.45 -4.04 -8.67
C SER A 205 -1.83 -5.36 -8.22
N ILE A 206 -0.57 -5.29 -7.77
CA ILE A 206 0.12 -6.45 -7.18
C ILE A 206 -0.21 -6.52 -5.70
N VAL A 207 -0.57 -7.71 -5.22
CA VAL A 207 -0.82 -7.95 -3.80
C VAL A 207 0.22 -8.89 -3.21
N TYR A 208 0.48 -8.79 -1.92
CA TYR A 208 1.23 -9.82 -1.21
C TYR A 208 0.29 -10.87 -0.61
N VAL A 209 0.77 -12.11 -0.54
CA VAL A 209 0.16 -13.22 0.21
C VAL A 209 1.14 -13.73 1.24
N ILE A 210 0.62 -14.22 2.37
CA ILE A 210 1.41 -14.86 3.44
C ILE A 210 1.09 -16.35 3.38
N PRO A 211 1.97 -17.19 2.79
CA PRO A 211 1.68 -18.60 2.56
C PRO A 211 1.37 -19.39 3.83
N SER A 212 2.06 -19.09 4.94
CA SER A 212 1.86 -19.75 6.23
C SER A 212 0.47 -19.55 6.82
N LYS A 213 -0.24 -18.47 6.44
CA LYS A 213 -1.59 -18.15 6.93
C LYS A 213 -2.70 -18.67 6.01
N ARG A 214 -2.37 -19.32 4.89
CA ARG A 214 -3.30 -19.75 3.81
C ARG A 214 -4.33 -18.66 3.41
N GLU A 215 -4.02 -17.39 3.65
CA GLU A 215 -4.98 -16.32 3.52
C GLU A 215 -4.83 -15.69 2.13
N TYR A 216 -5.60 -16.19 1.17
CA TYR A 216 -5.59 -15.78 -0.25
C TYR A 216 -6.74 -14.82 -0.55
N ARG A 217 -6.59 -13.55 -0.12
CA ARG A 217 -7.59 -12.49 -0.37
C ARG A 217 -7.00 -11.30 -1.10
N ARG A 218 -7.72 -10.82 -2.12
CA ARG A 218 -7.50 -9.53 -2.79
C ARG A 218 -8.04 -8.42 -1.89
N ARG A 219 -7.17 -7.80 -1.09
CA ARG A 219 -7.52 -6.68 -0.21
C ARG A 219 -6.66 -5.47 -0.50
N GLY A 220 -7.25 -4.28 -0.39
CA GLY A 220 -6.51 -3.03 -0.52
C GLY A 220 -5.32 -2.90 0.43
N ALA A 221 -5.44 -3.42 1.67
CA ALA A 221 -4.34 -3.45 2.65
C ALA A 221 -3.15 -4.31 2.21
N ARG A 222 -3.33 -5.16 1.19
CA ARG A 222 -2.31 -6.07 0.68
C ARG A 222 -1.64 -5.59 -0.60
N VAL A 223 -2.06 -4.45 -1.13
CA VAL A 223 -1.42 -3.86 -2.30
C VAL A 223 0.04 -3.55 -1.97
N THR A 224 0.92 -3.95 -2.87
CA THR A 224 2.36 -3.71 -2.77
C THR A 224 2.78 -2.61 -3.73
N GLU A 225 2.33 -2.71 -4.98
CA GLU A 225 2.60 -1.74 -6.04
C GLU A 225 1.35 -1.46 -6.90
N LEU A 226 1.27 -0.22 -7.40
CA LEU A 226 0.25 0.29 -8.34
C LEU A 226 0.96 0.60 -9.68
N PRO A 227 0.83 -0.26 -10.71
CA PRO A 227 1.57 -0.09 -11.97
C PRO A 227 0.75 0.49 -13.12
N VAL A 228 -0.54 0.72 -12.92
CA VAL A 228 -1.46 1.24 -13.95
C VAL A 228 -2.43 2.26 -13.37
N LEU A 229 -2.83 3.22 -14.19
CA LEU A 229 -4.07 4.01 -14.05
C LEU A 229 -5.10 3.47 -15.05
N PHE A 230 -6.38 3.66 -14.81
CA PHE A 230 -7.43 3.09 -15.66
C PHE A 230 -8.75 3.83 -15.58
N SER A 231 -9.57 3.68 -16.62
CA SER A 231 -10.98 4.09 -16.65
C SER A 231 -11.82 3.06 -17.39
N GLU A 232 -12.97 2.70 -16.83
CA GLU A 232 -13.96 1.83 -17.47
C GLU A 232 -15.12 2.69 -17.96
N LEU A 233 -15.31 2.76 -19.28
CA LEU A 233 -16.30 3.59 -19.93
C LEU A 233 -17.47 2.74 -20.40
N ASP A 234 -18.59 2.85 -19.71
CA ASP A 234 -19.86 2.22 -20.09
C ASP A 234 -20.69 3.13 -21.00
N TYR A 235 -20.07 3.72 -22.03
CA TYR A 235 -20.72 4.68 -22.94
C TYR A 235 -21.99 4.13 -23.60
N TYR A 236 -22.09 2.80 -23.76
CA TYR A 236 -23.28 2.15 -24.31
C TYR A 236 -24.56 2.32 -23.46
N LYS A 237 -24.42 2.77 -22.21
CA LYS A 237 -25.54 3.12 -21.32
C LYS A 237 -26.07 4.53 -21.56
N LEU A 238 -25.35 5.36 -22.32
CA LEU A 238 -25.68 6.75 -22.57
C LEU A 238 -26.35 6.88 -23.94
N ASP A 239 -27.51 7.54 -24.01
CA ASP A 239 -28.29 7.64 -25.25
C ASP A 239 -27.52 8.31 -26.40
N GLU A 240 -26.65 9.28 -26.09
CA GLU A 240 -25.81 9.98 -27.06
C GLU A 240 -24.77 9.06 -27.73
N TYR A 241 -24.31 8.02 -27.01
CA TYR A 241 -23.16 7.20 -27.42
C TYR A 241 -23.51 5.73 -27.67
N LYS A 242 -24.72 5.27 -27.34
CA LYS A 242 -25.12 3.85 -27.42
C LYS A 242 -24.98 3.20 -28.79
N ASN A 243 -25.04 4.00 -29.85
CA ASN A 243 -24.92 3.54 -31.24
C ASN A 243 -23.54 3.79 -31.85
N LYS A 244 -22.59 4.41 -31.11
CA LYS A 244 -21.23 4.63 -31.59
C LYS A 244 -20.42 3.34 -31.51
N THR A 245 -19.58 3.16 -32.51
CA THR A 245 -18.58 2.09 -32.53
C THR A 245 -17.45 2.38 -31.53
N HIS A 246 -16.66 1.36 -31.19
CA HIS A 246 -15.47 1.55 -30.35
C HIS A 246 -14.48 2.54 -30.97
N ASP A 247 -14.29 2.51 -32.28
CA ASP A 247 -13.34 3.38 -32.98
C ASP A 247 -13.79 4.85 -32.94
N GLU A 248 -15.07 5.13 -33.22
CA GLU A 248 -15.64 6.48 -33.07
C GLU A 248 -15.53 6.99 -31.63
N MET A 249 -15.75 6.12 -30.64
CA MET A 249 -15.58 6.49 -29.23
C MET A 249 -14.13 6.78 -28.87
N ILE A 250 -13.18 6.01 -29.40
CA ILE A 250 -11.74 6.23 -29.17
C ILE A 250 -11.32 7.60 -29.70
N GLU A 251 -11.78 8.00 -30.89
CA GLU A 251 -11.48 9.33 -31.44
C GLU A 251 -12.03 10.45 -30.54
N LEU A 252 -13.28 10.36 -30.10
CA LEU A 252 -13.88 11.33 -29.17
C LEU A 252 -13.13 11.42 -27.84
N ILE A 253 -12.70 10.26 -27.32
CA ILE A 253 -11.90 10.19 -26.08
C ILE A 253 -10.54 10.84 -26.30
N TYR A 254 -9.87 10.59 -27.43
CA TYR A 254 -8.57 11.17 -27.73
C TYR A 254 -8.65 12.67 -27.91
N GLU A 255 -9.65 13.18 -28.64
CA GLU A 255 -9.91 14.61 -28.72
C GLU A 255 -10.12 15.23 -27.34
N GLU A 256 -10.86 14.55 -26.45
CA GLU A 256 -11.07 15.06 -25.10
C GLU A 256 -9.77 15.06 -24.28
N LEU A 257 -8.99 13.98 -24.31
CA LEU A 257 -7.70 13.91 -23.63
C LEU A 257 -6.74 15.00 -24.15
N ASP A 258 -6.69 15.20 -25.47
CA ASP A 258 -5.84 16.19 -26.12
C ASP A 258 -6.26 17.63 -25.74
N LYS A 259 -7.56 17.93 -25.67
CA LYS A 259 -8.07 19.24 -25.16
C LYS A 259 -7.58 19.54 -23.76
N HIS A 260 -7.53 18.51 -22.90
CA HIS A 260 -7.01 18.62 -21.53
C HIS A 260 -5.49 18.41 -21.43
N HIS A 261 -4.80 18.25 -22.57
CA HIS A 261 -3.38 17.95 -22.69
C HIS A 261 -2.94 16.73 -21.85
N PHE A 262 -3.88 15.82 -21.56
CA PHE A 262 -3.64 14.61 -20.80
C PHE A 262 -3.16 13.50 -21.74
N PRO A 263 -2.15 12.70 -21.35
CA PRO A 263 -1.62 11.66 -22.22
C PRO A 263 -2.71 10.67 -22.67
N ARG A 264 -2.59 10.18 -23.90
CA ARG A 264 -3.43 9.08 -24.39
C ARG A 264 -3.10 7.76 -23.65
N PRO A 265 -4.08 6.85 -23.50
CA PRO A 265 -3.86 5.55 -22.86
C PRO A 265 -2.82 4.72 -23.63
N THR A 266 -2.04 3.94 -22.89
CA THR A 266 -1.08 2.99 -23.47
C THR A 266 -1.79 1.75 -24.02
N GLU A 267 -2.94 1.39 -23.45
CA GLU A 267 -3.78 0.29 -23.91
C GLU A 267 -5.27 0.67 -23.93
N VAL A 268 -5.97 0.11 -24.91
CA VAL A 268 -7.43 0.17 -24.99
C VAL A 268 -7.97 -1.25 -25.12
N ILE A 269 -8.80 -1.67 -24.17
CA ILE A 269 -9.45 -2.99 -24.15
C ILE A 269 -10.89 -2.83 -24.60
N ARG A 270 -11.28 -3.50 -25.68
CA ARG A 270 -12.65 -3.51 -26.19
C ARG A 270 -13.47 -4.51 -25.39
N THR A 271 -14.42 -3.98 -24.64
CA THR A 271 -15.45 -4.76 -23.93
C THR A 271 -16.80 -4.41 -24.54
N ARG A 272 -17.92 -4.58 -23.81
CA ARG A 272 -19.17 -3.93 -24.23
C ARG A 272 -19.03 -2.40 -24.28
N GLY A 273 -18.19 -1.84 -23.41
CA GLY A 273 -17.70 -0.47 -23.46
C GLY A 273 -16.22 -0.44 -23.83
N LEU A 274 -15.46 0.43 -23.17
CA LEU A 274 -13.99 0.51 -23.30
C LEU A 274 -13.33 0.49 -21.93
N HIS A 275 -12.25 -0.26 -21.78
CA HIS A 275 -11.33 -0.04 -20.66
C HIS A 275 -10.09 0.66 -21.21
N LEU A 276 -9.79 1.83 -20.68
CA LEU A 276 -8.60 2.59 -20.99
C LEU A 276 -7.58 2.34 -19.89
N VAL A 277 -6.34 2.07 -20.26
CA VAL A 277 -5.25 1.80 -19.31
C VAL A 277 -4.04 2.65 -19.66
N TRP A 278 -3.44 3.25 -18.63
CA TRP A 278 -2.15 3.92 -18.71
C TRP A 278 -1.17 3.17 -17.83
N LYS A 279 -0.22 2.47 -18.45
CA LYS A 279 0.92 1.91 -17.72
C LYS A 279 1.77 3.05 -17.20
N ILE A 280 2.08 2.99 -15.91
CA ILE A 280 2.94 3.96 -15.22
C ILE A 280 4.16 3.24 -14.63
N SER A 281 5.19 4.00 -14.26
CA SER A 281 6.19 3.52 -13.30
C SER A 281 5.47 2.86 -12.12
N PRO A 282 5.79 1.61 -11.75
CA PRO A 282 5.23 1.00 -10.56
C PRO A 282 5.53 1.86 -9.33
N ILE A 283 4.48 2.36 -8.68
CA ILE A 283 4.61 3.12 -7.45
C ILE A 283 4.23 2.28 -6.24
N PRO A 284 4.88 2.51 -5.09
CA PRO A 284 4.56 1.78 -3.87
C PRO A 284 3.19 2.19 -3.29
N ALA A 285 2.55 1.26 -2.57
CA ALA A 285 1.21 1.44 -2.03
C ALA A 285 1.01 2.67 -1.12
N TYR A 286 2.07 3.21 -0.50
CA TYR A 286 1.97 4.43 0.32
C TYR A 286 1.70 5.70 -0.51
N ARG A 287 1.94 5.67 -1.83
CA ARG A 287 1.61 6.76 -2.78
C ARG A 287 0.20 6.66 -3.35
N VAL A 288 -0.66 5.81 -2.78
CA VAL A 288 -2.04 5.61 -3.26
C VAL A 288 -2.85 6.90 -3.35
N LEU A 289 -2.63 7.87 -2.46
CA LEU A 289 -3.38 9.13 -2.50
C LEU A 289 -3.03 9.97 -3.74
N GLU A 290 -1.77 9.94 -4.19
CA GLU A 290 -1.36 10.60 -5.44
C GLU A 290 -1.91 9.84 -6.65
N TRP A 291 -1.93 8.51 -6.58
CA TRP A 291 -2.58 7.67 -7.60
C TRP A 291 -4.08 7.99 -7.74
N GLU A 292 -4.78 8.13 -6.62
CA GLU A 292 -6.19 8.53 -6.57
C GLU A 292 -6.41 9.93 -7.16
N MET A 293 -5.48 10.87 -6.99
CA MET A 293 -5.56 12.20 -7.62
C MET A 293 -5.53 12.10 -9.14
N LEU A 294 -4.65 11.27 -9.71
CA LEU A 294 -4.62 11.05 -11.16
C LEU A 294 -5.84 10.28 -11.65
N GLN A 295 -6.34 9.29 -10.91
CA GLN A 295 -7.62 8.64 -11.25
C GLN A 295 -8.79 9.63 -11.23
N LYS A 296 -8.84 10.54 -10.25
CA LYS A 296 -9.83 11.65 -10.21
C LYS A 296 -9.71 12.55 -11.43
N LYS A 297 -8.48 12.87 -11.85
CA LYS A 297 -8.24 13.68 -13.05
C LYS A 297 -8.70 12.98 -14.32
N ILE A 298 -8.43 11.67 -14.45
CA ILE A 298 -8.94 10.86 -15.56
C ILE A 298 -10.47 10.85 -15.55
N HIS A 299 -11.09 10.64 -14.38
CA HIS A 299 -12.54 10.64 -14.23
C HIS A 299 -13.16 12.02 -14.52
N SER A 300 -12.52 13.12 -14.13
CA SER A 300 -13.06 14.46 -14.42
C SER A 300 -13.02 14.81 -15.91
N ILE A 301 -12.09 14.24 -16.67
CA ILE A 301 -12.02 14.39 -18.13
C ILE A 301 -13.02 13.46 -18.83
N LEU A 302 -13.07 12.19 -18.42
CA LEU A 302 -13.78 11.13 -19.14
C LEU A 302 -15.14 10.75 -18.54
N GLY A 303 -15.54 11.36 -17.42
CA GLY A 303 -16.79 11.09 -16.70
C GLY A 303 -18.02 11.14 -17.60
N LYS A 304 -18.05 12.10 -18.53
CA LYS A 304 -19.14 12.28 -19.50
C LYS A 304 -19.36 11.08 -20.42
N PHE A 305 -18.38 10.19 -20.58
CA PHE A 305 -18.49 8.97 -21.38
C PHE A 305 -18.95 7.75 -20.57
N GLY A 306 -19.48 7.96 -19.36
CA GLY A 306 -20.01 6.89 -18.52
C GLY A 306 -18.95 6.19 -17.68
N SER A 307 -17.91 6.92 -17.27
CA SER A 307 -16.91 6.40 -16.33
C SER A 307 -17.54 6.17 -14.94
N ASP A 308 -17.25 5.03 -14.31
CA ASP A 308 -17.69 4.74 -12.93
C ASP A 308 -16.79 5.45 -11.91
N ASN A 309 -17.37 6.33 -11.08
CA ASN A 309 -16.63 7.06 -10.05
C ASN A 309 -15.98 6.13 -9.00
N GLN A 310 -16.44 4.88 -8.83
CA GLN A 310 -15.79 3.92 -7.94
C GLN A 310 -14.37 3.53 -8.39
N THR A 311 -14.06 3.67 -9.69
CA THR A 311 -12.71 3.39 -10.24
C THR A 311 -11.64 4.30 -9.65
N VAL A 312 -12.05 5.45 -9.08
CA VAL A 312 -11.17 6.44 -8.50
C VAL A 312 -10.41 5.93 -7.29
N THR A 313 -11.05 5.14 -6.43
CA THR A 313 -10.49 4.69 -5.14
C THR A 313 -10.23 3.18 -5.08
N ASP A 314 -10.70 2.42 -6.09
CA ASP A 314 -10.54 0.96 -6.12
C ASP A 314 -9.13 0.54 -6.57
N LYS A 315 -8.19 0.60 -5.62
CA LYS A 315 -6.80 0.15 -5.80
C LYS A 315 -6.62 -1.35 -6.02
N VAL A 316 -7.69 -2.14 -6.03
CA VAL A 316 -7.65 -3.57 -6.35
C VAL A 316 -8.64 -3.93 -7.46
N ARG A 317 -9.02 -2.97 -8.32
CA ARG A 317 -10.04 -3.16 -9.36
C ARG A 317 -9.75 -4.38 -10.24
N LEU A 318 -10.81 -5.10 -10.60
CA LEU A 318 -10.77 -6.22 -11.53
C LEU A 318 -11.17 -5.73 -12.92
N LEU A 319 -10.21 -5.67 -13.86
CA LEU A 319 -10.47 -5.35 -15.26
C LEU A 319 -10.62 -6.63 -16.09
N ARG A 320 -11.32 -6.55 -17.23
CA ARG A 320 -11.52 -7.67 -18.15
C ARG A 320 -10.18 -8.19 -18.67
N LEU A 321 -10.02 -9.51 -18.61
CA LEU A 321 -8.83 -10.21 -19.08
C LEU A 321 -8.96 -10.54 -20.57
N CYS A 322 -8.02 -10.05 -21.37
CA CYS A 322 -7.97 -10.28 -22.81
C CYS A 322 -7.92 -11.77 -23.12
N GLY A 323 -8.53 -12.15 -24.24
CA GLY A 323 -8.65 -13.53 -24.68
C GLY A 323 -9.76 -14.33 -24.00
N THR A 324 -10.44 -13.81 -22.99
CA THR A 324 -11.65 -14.42 -22.40
C THR A 324 -12.90 -14.04 -23.19
N ILE A 325 -14.02 -14.72 -22.94
CA ILE A 325 -15.32 -14.49 -23.62
C ILE A 325 -16.27 -13.80 -22.65
N HIS A 326 -16.90 -12.71 -23.09
CA HIS A 326 -17.86 -11.99 -22.28
C HIS A 326 -19.23 -12.71 -22.29
N LYS A 327 -19.68 -13.22 -21.14
CA LYS A 327 -20.88 -14.10 -21.06
C LYS A 327 -22.14 -13.52 -21.69
N LYS A 328 -22.39 -12.20 -21.58
CA LYS A 328 -23.63 -11.60 -22.11
C LYS A 328 -23.61 -11.33 -23.61
N THR A 329 -22.44 -11.03 -24.17
CA THR A 329 -22.30 -10.66 -25.59
C THR A 329 -21.73 -11.79 -26.43
N ASN A 330 -21.23 -12.85 -25.77
CA ASN A 330 -20.49 -13.96 -26.37
C ASN A 330 -19.28 -13.54 -27.23
N GLN A 331 -18.81 -12.31 -27.06
CA GLN A 331 -17.69 -11.76 -27.80
C GLN A 331 -16.39 -11.97 -27.01
N LYS A 332 -15.31 -12.22 -27.75
CA LYS A 332 -13.97 -12.31 -27.19
C LYS A 332 -13.48 -10.92 -26.78
N ILE A 333 -12.95 -10.81 -25.57
CA ILE A 333 -12.28 -9.60 -25.10
C ILE A 333 -10.94 -9.48 -25.82
N ILE A 334 -10.71 -8.36 -26.50
CA ILE A 334 -9.45 -8.04 -27.17
C ILE A 334 -8.98 -6.66 -26.74
N GLY A 335 -7.68 -6.46 -26.73
CA GLY A 335 -7.06 -5.17 -26.45
C GLY A 335 -6.10 -4.75 -27.55
N TYR A 336 -5.70 -3.49 -27.48
CA TYR A 336 -4.72 -2.89 -28.37
C TYR A 336 -3.70 -2.14 -27.52
N SER A 337 -2.42 -2.50 -27.64
CA SER A 337 -1.31 -1.78 -27.02
C SER A 337 -0.68 -0.85 -28.05
N TYR A 338 -0.56 0.42 -27.69
CA TYR A 338 -0.05 1.46 -28.56
C TYR A 338 1.42 1.79 -28.29
N THR A 339 1.98 1.30 -27.18
CA THR A 339 3.38 1.46 -26.82
C THR A 339 3.82 0.36 -25.84
N ASP A 340 5.09 -0.05 -25.91
CA ASP A 340 5.70 -0.92 -24.90
C ASP A 340 6.13 -0.11 -23.64
N ASP A 341 6.17 1.21 -23.75
CA ASP A 341 6.65 2.12 -22.70
C ASP A 341 5.61 2.32 -21.57
N ARG A 342 6.08 2.92 -20.47
CA ARG A 342 5.28 3.33 -19.33
C ARG A 342 5.48 4.83 -19.11
N TYR A 343 4.45 5.54 -18.67
CA TYR A 343 4.62 6.93 -18.25
C TYR A 343 5.37 7.02 -16.93
N LEU A 344 6.26 8.00 -16.81
CA LEU A 344 6.86 8.35 -15.53
C LEU A 344 5.79 8.97 -14.61
N PHE A 345 5.44 8.27 -13.53
CA PHE A 345 4.36 8.70 -12.63
C PHE A 345 4.58 10.10 -12.05
N ASP A 346 5.84 10.41 -11.69
CA ASP A 346 6.20 11.69 -11.07
C ASP A 346 5.97 12.88 -12.01
N GLU A 347 6.14 12.69 -13.32
CA GLU A 347 5.83 13.73 -14.30
C GLU A 347 4.31 13.94 -14.43
N LEU A 348 3.53 12.85 -14.44
CA LEU A 348 2.08 12.95 -14.53
C LEU A 348 1.50 13.71 -13.33
N ILE A 349 1.91 13.33 -12.11
CA ILE A 349 1.38 13.97 -10.89
C ILE A 349 1.80 15.44 -10.82
N GLU A 350 3.05 15.77 -11.17
CA GLU A 350 3.56 17.16 -11.18
C GLU A 350 2.87 18.01 -12.25
N LYS A 351 2.54 17.45 -13.42
CA LYS A 351 1.87 18.21 -14.48
C LYS A 351 0.38 18.40 -14.24
N PHE A 352 -0.31 17.38 -13.73
CA PHE A 352 -1.79 17.36 -13.73
C PHE A 352 -2.44 17.48 -12.35
N CYS A 353 -1.67 17.31 -11.27
CA CYS A 353 -2.22 17.31 -9.91
C CYS A 353 -1.37 18.10 -8.91
N LYS A 354 -0.50 19.01 -9.40
CA LYS A 354 0.40 19.80 -8.54
C LYS A 354 -0.35 20.56 -7.45
N GLU A 355 -1.44 21.23 -7.83
CA GLU A 355 -2.23 22.03 -6.89
C GLU A 355 -2.93 21.14 -5.85
N GLU A 356 -3.46 19.98 -6.24
CA GLU A 356 -4.03 18.97 -5.34
C GLU A 356 -2.98 18.45 -4.35
N VAL A 357 -1.78 18.14 -4.85
CA VAL A 357 -0.66 17.66 -4.05
C VAL A 357 -0.24 18.74 -3.05
N GLU A 358 -0.07 20.00 -3.48
CA GLU A 358 0.28 21.10 -2.59
C GLU A 358 -0.83 21.42 -1.58
N ARG A 359 -2.10 21.37 -1.99
CA ARG A 359 -3.25 21.50 -1.08
C ARG A 359 -3.27 20.38 -0.04
N GLU A 360 -3.02 19.14 -0.42
CA GLU A 360 -2.97 18.02 0.51
C GLU A 360 -1.77 18.12 1.46
N LYS A 361 -0.60 18.54 0.96
CA LYS A 361 0.57 18.85 1.80
C LYS A 361 0.26 19.94 2.82
N GLU A 362 -0.37 21.04 2.40
CA GLU A 362 -0.74 22.14 3.29
C GLU A 362 -1.88 21.73 4.24
N ARG A 363 -2.87 20.94 3.81
CA ARG A 363 -3.92 20.37 4.67
C ARG A 363 -3.31 19.50 5.76
N ARG A 364 -2.37 18.61 5.40
CA ARG A 364 -1.64 17.78 6.38
C ARG A 364 -0.83 18.64 7.34
N LYS A 365 -0.15 19.67 6.84
CA LYS A 365 0.60 20.62 7.67
C LYS A 365 -0.30 21.42 8.61
N ASN A 366 -1.47 21.85 8.16
CA ASN A 366 -2.44 22.59 8.98
C ASN A 366 -3.14 21.68 9.99
N ALA A 367 -3.52 20.46 9.61
CA ALA A 367 -4.00 19.44 10.54
C ALA A 367 -2.95 19.14 11.63
N ARG A 368 -1.66 19.05 11.25
CA ARG A 368 -0.53 18.93 12.20
C ARG A 368 -0.45 20.13 13.14
N LYS A 369 -0.52 21.37 12.63
CA LYS A 369 -0.53 22.60 13.45
C LYS A 369 -1.74 22.69 14.38
N GLN A 370 -2.92 22.26 13.93
CA GLN A 370 -4.14 22.27 14.72
C GLN A 370 -4.05 21.24 15.86
N TYR A 371 -3.68 20.00 15.53
CA TYR A 371 -3.41 18.95 16.51
C TYR A 371 -2.36 19.40 17.54
N ALA A 372 -1.34 20.12 17.10
CA ALA A 372 -0.35 20.74 17.98
C ALA A 372 -0.94 21.73 18.98
N LYS A 373 -1.78 22.64 18.46
CA LYS A 373 -2.37 23.74 19.21
C LYS A 373 -3.37 23.19 20.22
N GLU A 374 -4.17 22.20 19.83
CA GLU A 374 -5.08 21.47 20.71
C GLU A 374 -4.32 20.70 21.80
N LYS A 375 -3.22 20.04 21.45
CA LYS A 375 -2.32 19.38 22.42
C LYS A 375 -1.69 20.39 23.39
N LYS A 376 -1.22 21.55 22.91
CA LYS A 376 -0.65 22.63 23.74
C LYS A 376 -1.70 23.29 24.64
N LYS A 377 -2.93 23.46 24.15
CA LYS A 377 -4.08 24.00 24.92
C LYS A 377 -4.55 23.01 26.00
N ARG A 378 -4.51 21.69 25.72
CA ARG A 378 -4.72 20.64 26.73
C ARG A 378 -3.63 20.63 27.82
N LEU A 379 -2.42 21.07 27.51
CA LEU A 379 -1.29 21.13 28.45
C LEU A 379 -1.23 22.45 29.24
N GLN A 380 -1.90 23.51 28.79
CA GLN A 380 -2.01 24.80 29.49
C GLN A 380 -3.32 24.89 30.30
N LEU A 381 -3.44 24.07 31.35
CA LEU A 381 -4.37 24.32 32.47
C LEU A 381 -3.93 23.51 33.69
N ILE A 382 -3.13 24.15 34.55
CA ILE A 382 -3.32 24.38 36.00
C ILE A 382 -2.08 25.17 36.45
N GLN A 383 -2.21 26.50 36.51
CA GLN A 383 -1.40 27.31 37.42
C GLN A 383 -2.11 27.22 38.77
N GLY A 384 -1.36 26.80 39.79
CA GLY A 384 -1.91 26.38 41.08
C GLY A 384 -2.78 27.45 41.72
N ASN A 385 -4.02 27.06 42.03
CA ASN A 385 -4.62 27.32 43.31
C ASN A 385 -5.52 26.14 43.66
N ARG A 386 -5.30 25.57 44.85
CA ARG A 386 -6.16 24.56 45.45
C ARG A 386 -7.54 25.21 45.65
N THR A 387 -8.56 24.74 44.94
CA THR A 387 -9.87 24.37 45.50
C THR A 387 -10.87 23.98 44.41
N VAL A 388 -11.79 23.08 44.81
CA VAL A 388 -12.95 22.53 44.12
C VAL A 388 -12.68 21.43 43.08
N LYS A 389 -12.96 20.19 43.51
CA LYS A 389 -13.18 19.03 42.65
C LYS A 389 -14.30 19.35 41.66
N ALA A 390 -13.95 19.68 40.42
CA ALA A 390 -14.89 19.58 39.31
C ALA A 390 -14.79 18.17 38.75
N GLU A 391 -15.86 17.38 38.90
CA GLU A 391 -15.99 16.07 38.27
C GLU A 391 -15.93 16.21 36.74
N ARG A 392 -14.76 15.96 36.15
CA ARG A 392 -14.63 15.82 34.71
C ARG A 392 -15.09 14.43 34.29
N LYS A 393 -16.38 14.30 33.99
CA LYS A 393 -16.89 13.21 33.13
C LYS A 393 -16.33 13.42 31.72
N THR A 394 -15.19 12.80 31.44
CA THR A 394 -14.74 12.57 30.06
C THR A 394 -15.35 11.25 29.61
N THR A 395 -16.19 11.29 28.58
CA THR A 395 -16.86 10.12 28.04
C THR A 395 -15.88 9.22 27.28
N TYR A 396 -16.11 7.92 27.42
CA TYR A 396 -15.23 6.78 27.16
C TYR A 396 -14.72 6.58 25.71
N THR A 397 -15.22 7.32 24.72
CA THR A 397 -15.08 6.99 23.30
C THR A 397 -13.83 7.56 22.60
N GLU A 398 -13.34 8.76 22.94
CA GLU A 398 -12.20 9.39 22.23
C GLU A 398 -10.82 8.90 22.67
N ALA A 399 -10.69 8.34 23.88
CA ALA A 399 -9.42 7.85 24.41
C ALA A 399 -9.01 6.48 23.84
N GLN A 400 -9.96 5.70 23.34
CA GLN A 400 -9.73 4.33 22.86
C GLN A 400 -8.93 4.27 21.55
N ASP A 401 -9.15 5.20 20.61
CA ASP A 401 -8.55 5.08 19.27
C ASP A 401 -7.06 5.47 19.20
N ILE A 402 -6.58 6.34 20.10
CA ILE A 402 -5.14 6.64 20.25
C ILE A 402 -4.44 5.56 21.07
N SER A 403 -5.15 4.97 22.03
CA SER A 403 -4.66 3.91 22.91
C SER A 403 -4.31 2.65 22.12
N SER A 404 -5.21 2.14 21.26
CA SER A 404 -5.00 0.89 20.52
C SER A 404 -3.70 0.87 19.69
N LEU A 405 -3.32 1.98 19.06
CA LEU A 405 -2.09 2.04 18.23
C LEU A 405 -0.78 1.95 19.03
N ILE A 406 -0.79 2.35 20.30
CA ILE A 406 0.37 2.24 21.19
C ILE A 406 0.51 0.79 21.67
N TYR A 407 -0.61 0.18 22.08
CA TYR A 407 -0.64 -1.20 22.55
C TYR A 407 -0.37 -2.21 21.43
N GLU A 408 -0.72 -1.92 20.17
CA GLU A 408 -0.26 -2.70 19.01
C GLU A 408 1.27 -2.70 18.84
N LYS A 409 1.93 -1.57 19.11
CA LYS A 409 3.40 -1.48 19.06
C LYS A 409 4.05 -2.24 20.21
N TYR A 410 3.45 -2.20 21.40
CA TYR A 410 3.90 -3.03 22.51
C TYR A 410 3.79 -4.50 22.16
N LEU A 411 2.64 -4.97 21.68
CA LEU A 411 2.45 -6.37 21.26
C LEU A 411 3.50 -6.81 20.23
N HIS A 412 3.74 -5.99 19.20
CA HIS A 412 4.78 -6.27 18.21
C HIS A 412 6.16 -6.46 18.86
N ASP A 413 6.57 -5.55 19.75
CA ASP A 413 7.89 -5.62 20.37
C ASP A 413 8.04 -6.78 21.35
N LEU A 414 6.95 -7.21 21.99
CA LEU A 414 6.94 -8.43 22.82
C LEU A 414 7.25 -9.66 21.95
N PHE A 415 6.62 -9.80 20.78
CA PHE A 415 6.92 -10.91 19.87
C PHE A 415 8.34 -10.83 19.30
N VAL A 416 8.82 -9.64 18.93
CA VAL A 416 10.22 -9.44 18.50
C VAL A 416 11.20 -9.83 19.60
N LEU A 417 10.89 -9.53 20.87
CA LEU A 417 11.74 -9.94 21.99
C LEU A 417 11.83 -11.46 22.11
N VAL A 418 10.72 -12.18 21.89
CA VAL A 418 10.72 -13.65 21.86
C VAL A 418 11.56 -14.19 20.72
N ASP A 419 11.40 -13.64 19.51
CA ASP A 419 12.16 -14.05 18.34
C ASP A 419 13.67 -13.83 18.53
N LEU A 420 14.07 -12.67 19.07
CA LEU A 420 15.48 -12.34 19.31
C LEU A 420 16.14 -13.26 20.34
N ARG A 421 15.34 -13.80 21.27
CA ARG A 421 15.80 -14.69 22.34
C ARG A 421 15.57 -16.16 22.03
N ASP A 422 15.03 -16.48 20.85
CA ASP A 422 14.71 -17.86 20.46
C ASP A 422 13.84 -18.55 21.53
N GLY A 423 12.83 -17.83 22.03
CA GLY A 423 11.93 -18.33 23.08
C GLY A 423 12.49 -18.27 24.52
N LYS A 424 13.78 -18.04 24.72
CA LYS A 424 14.49 -18.17 26.02
C LYS A 424 14.29 -16.95 26.92
N LEU A 425 13.15 -16.89 27.62
CA LEU A 425 12.78 -15.82 28.56
C LEU A 425 12.63 -16.27 30.02
N TYR A 426 13.58 -17.06 30.53
CA TYR A 426 13.58 -17.56 31.91
C TYR A 426 13.27 -16.45 32.93
N GLY A 427 12.24 -16.67 33.77
CA GLY A 427 11.80 -15.73 34.81
C GLY A 427 10.92 -14.55 34.32
N HIS A 428 10.65 -14.44 33.01
CA HIS A 428 9.87 -13.33 32.43
C HIS A 428 8.62 -13.78 31.66
N ARG A 429 8.45 -15.08 31.43
CA ARG A 429 7.39 -15.70 30.59
C ARG A 429 5.98 -15.33 31.03
N GLU A 430 5.66 -15.51 32.31
CA GLU A 430 4.33 -15.21 32.85
C GLU A 430 3.98 -13.72 32.67
N PHE A 431 4.93 -12.83 32.99
CA PHE A 431 4.74 -11.40 32.83
C PHE A 431 4.59 -11.01 31.34
N LEU A 432 5.32 -11.66 30.44
CA LEU A 432 5.18 -11.48 29.00
C LEU A 432 3.79 -11.89 28.49
N CYS A 433 3.30 -13.06 28.92
CA CYS A 433 1.96 -13.56 28.60
C CYS A 433 0.87 -12.64 29.17
N PHE A 434 1.04 -12.18 30.42
CA PHE A 434 0.16 -11.20 31.05
C PHE A 434 0.05 -9.91 30.23
N LEU A 435 1.19 -9.33 29.83
CA LEU A 435 1.21 -8.12 29.00
C LEU A 435 0.54 -8.37 27.64
N THR A 436 0.77 -9.52 27.03
CA THR A 436 0.18 -9.88 25.73
C THR A 436 -1.34 -9.96 25.81
N ARG A 437 -1.88 -10.63 26.83
CA ARG A 437 -3.33 -10.69 27.08
C ARG A 437 -3.91 -9.32 27.38
N TYR A 438 -3.29 -8.58 28.29
CA TYR A 438 -3.76 -7.26 28.70
C TYR A 438 -3.77 -6.25 27.53
N PHE A 439 -2.68 -6.15 26.78
CA PHE A 439 -2.58 -5.22 25.65
C PHE A 439 -3.51 -5.62 24.51
N THR A 440 -3.72 -6.92 24.26
CA THR A 440 -4.68 -7.37 23.25
C THR A 440 -6.11 -7.01 23.65
N LEU A 441 -6.50 -7.13 24.92
CA LEU A 441 -7.80 -6.65 25.40
C LEU A 441 -7.97 -5.15 25.13
N VAL A 442 -6.93 -4.33 25.39
CA VAL A 442 -6.97 -2.89 25.12
C VAL A 442 -7.13 -2.60 23.63
N VAL A 443 -6.33 -3.24 22.77
CA VAL A 443 -6.38 -3.04 21.30
C VAL A 443 -7.73 -3.43 20.73
N THR A 444 -8.28 -4.54 21.20
CA THR A 444 -9.50 -5.16 20.65
C THR A 444 -10.77 -4.70 21.35
N LYS A 445 -10.67 -3.72 22.25
CA LYS A 445 -11.81 -3.17 23.01
C LYS A 445 -12.54 -4.26 23.81
N GLY A 446 -11.79 -5.19 24.41
CA GLY A 446 -12.29 -6.20 25.34
C GLY A 446 -12.66 -7.53 24.70
N ASN A 447 -12.06 -7.87 23.54
CA ASN A 447 -12.26 -9.19 22.96
C ASN A 447 -11.39 -10.21 23.70
N HIS A 448 -11.97 -10.86 24.70
CA HIS A 448 -11.31 -11.88 25.53
C HIS A 448 -10.79 -13.05 24.71
N ILE A 449 -11.55 -13.49 23.72
CA ILE A 449 -11.19 -14.62 22.84
C ILE A 449 -9.88 -14.31 22.10
N LYS A 450 -9.82 -13.14 21.46
CA LYS A 450 -8.62 -12.70 20.74
C LYS A 450 -7.43 -12.46 21.66
N ALA A 451 -7.67 -11.98 22.89
CA ALA A 451 -6.61 -11.79 23.87
C ALA A 451 -6.00 -13.10 24.36
N ILE A 452 -6.80 -14.14 24.50
CA ILE A 452 -6.35 -15.48 24.85
C ILE A 452 -5.62 -16.13 23.66
N ASP A 453 -6.15 -16.02 22.44
CA ASP A 453 -5.51 -16.52 21.21
C ASP A 453 -4.12 -15.90 20.96
N GLU A 454 -4.00 -14.57 21.05
CA GLU A 454 -2.70 -13.89 20.90
C GLU A 454 -1.73 -14.23 22.04
N MET A 455 -2.24 -14.41 23.27
CA MET A 455 -1.40 -14.90 24.39
C MET A 455 -0.96 -16.35 24.17
N LYS A 456 -1.80 -17.22 23.58
CA LYS A 456 -1.45 -18.62 23.28
C LYS A 456 -0.34 -18.69 22.25
N LYS A 457 -0.42 -17.91 21.18
CA LYS A 457 0.67 -17.80 20.18
C LYS A 457 1.97 -17.32 20.82
N MET A 458 1.89 -16.37 21.75
CA MET A 458 3.04 -15.93 22.52
C MET A 458 3.61 -17.07 23.36
N PHE A 459 2.76 -17.75 24.13
CA PHE A 459 3.16 -18.89 24.96
C PHE A 459 3.82 -20.01 24.15
N ASP A 460 3.27 -20.35 22.99
CA ASP A 460 3.79 -21.41 22.10
C ASP A 460 5.13 -21.04 21.46
N SER A 461 5.45 -19.75 21.39
CA SER A 461 6.75 -19.27 20.92
C SER A 461 7.83 -19.23 22.02
N LEU A 462 7.45 -19.48 23.28
CA LEU A 462 8.38 -19.49 24.40
C LEU A 462 9.00 -20.87 24.60
N ASP A 463 10.26 -20.86 24.99
CA ASP A 463 10.95 -22.05 25.44
C ASP A 463 10.55 -22.32 26.90
N ILE A 464 9.52 -23.15 27.12
CA ILE A 464 8.90 -23.37 28.43
C ILE A 464 9.52 -24.55 29.19
N HIS A 465 10.09 -25.56 28.53
CA HIS A 465 10.70 -26.76 29.15
C HIS A 465 9.90 -27.42 30.31
N GLY A 466 8.57 -27.33 30.31
CA GLY A 466 7.73 -27.86 31.38
C GLY A 466 7.65 -27.01 32.64
N ASP A 467 8.22 -25.79 32.64
CA ASP A 467 8.15 -24.83 33.76
C ASP A 467 6.72 -24.35 34.03
N TYR A 468 5.86 -24.35 33.00
CA TYR A 468 4.47 -23.92 33.06
C TYR A 468 3.62 -24.71 32.08
N THR A 469 2.42 -25.08 32.50
CA THR A 469 1.35 -25.48 31.59
C THR A 469 0.63 -24.26 31.03
N TRP A 470 -0.08 -24.45 29.91
CA TRP A 470 -0.89 -23.37 29.35
C TRP A 470 -2.03 -22.96 30.31
N GLU A 471 -2.60 -23.92 31.02
CA GLU A 471 -3.70 -23.76 31.99
C GLU A 471 -3.25 -22.91 33.18
N GLU A 472 -2.04 -23.15 33.68
CA GLU A 472 -1.41 -22.32 34.72
C GLU A 472 -1.22 -20.89 34.24
N ILE A 473 -0.65 -20.68 33.04
CA ILE A 473 -0.48 -19.33 32.48
C ILE A 473 -1.82 -18.65 32.22
N LEU A 474 -2.82 -19.37 31.71
CA LEU A 474 -4.17 -18.85 31.49
C LEU A 474 -4.80 -18.38 32.81
N THR A 475 -4.54 -19.11 33.90
CA THR A 475 -5.00 -18.76 35.25
C THR A 475 -4.22 -17.57 35.82
N TYR A 476 -2.89 -17.61 35.79
CA TYR A 476 -2.02 -16.58 36.39
C TYR A 476 -2.21 -15.21 35.71
N THR A 477 -2.50 -15.20 34.42
CA THR A 477 -2.71 -13.98 33.64
C THR A 477 -4.16 -13.44 33.69
N LYS A 478 -5.09 -14.12 34.37
CA LYS A 478 -6.52 -13.71 34.42
C LYS A 478 -6.72 -12.30 34.98
N SER A 479 -5.82 -11.85 35.84
CA SER A 479 -5.80 -10.48 36.36
C SER A 479 -5.71 -9.39 35.27
N ALA A 480 -5.29 -9.73 34.05
CA ALA A 480 -5.30 -8.84 32.88
C ALA A 480 -6.72 -8.38 32.52
N GLU A 481 -7.74 -9.22 32.74
CA GLU A 481 -9.14 -8.90 32.46
C GLU A 481 -9.68 -7.88 33.45
N THR A 482 -9.44 -8.09 34.74
CA THR A 482 -9.76 -7.13 35.80
C THR A 482 -9.05 -5.80 35.57
N ALA A 483 -7.82 -5.83 35.07
CA ALA A 483 -7.08 -4.62 34.71
C ALA A 483 -7.68 -3.91 33.50
N TYR A 484 -8.16 -4.67 32.51
CA TYR A 484 -8.85 -4.10 31.36
C TYR A 484 -10.19 -3.47 31.76
N GLU A 485 -10.98 -4.10 32.64
CA GLU A 485 -12.24 -3.50 33.10
C GLU A 485 -11.99 -2.21 33.91
N ARG A 486 -10.91 -2.14 34.70
CA ARG A 486 -10.46 -0.88 35.33
C ARG A 486 -10.06 0.16 34.31
N PHE A 487 -9.23 -0.20 33.32
CA PHE A 487 -8.84 0.66 32.21
C PHE A 487 -10.06 1.19 31.44
N LYS A 488 -11.05 0.32 31.21
CA LYS A 488 -12.32 0.64 30.56
C LYS A 488 -13.17 1.60 31.39
N LYS A 489 -13.23 1.42 32.70
CA LYS A 489 -13.93 2.36 33.58
C LYS A 489 -13.23 3.72 33.62
N TYR A 490 -11.89 3.72 33.72
CA TYR A 490 -11.06 4.91 33.72
C TYR A 490 -9.63 4.51 33.32
N TRP A 491 -9.15 4.99 32.16
CA TRP A 491 -7.87 4.54 31.57
C TRP A 491 -6.66 4.59 32.53
N PRO A 492 -6.52 5.59 33.44
CA PRO A 492 -5.42 5.64 34.40
C PRO A 492 -5.43 4.50 35.42
N ASP A 493 -6.59 3.89 35.69
CA ASP A 493 -6.74 2.79 36.65
C ASP A 493 -6.32 1.43 36.05
N GLY A 494 -6.00 1.39 34.76
CA GLY A 494 -5.35 0.27 34.10
C GLY A 494 -3.84 0.18 34.38
N TYR A 495 -3.18 -0.83 33.83
CA TYR A 495 -1.72 -0.97 33.90
C TYR A 495 -1.02 -0.08 32.86
N ASN A 496 -0.71 1.14 33.26
CA ASN A 496 -0.02 2.14 32.43
C ASN A 496 1.50 2.13 32.67
N TYR A 497 2.17 1.08 32.21
CA TYR A 497 3.61 0.92 32.40
C TYR A 497 4.42 2.00 31.65
N LYS A 498 5.48 2.51 32.27
CA LYS A 498 6.51 3.28 31.57
C LYS A 498 7.38 2.33 30.75
N ASN A 499 7.88 2.79 29.60
CA ASN A 499 8.80 2.00 28.77
C ASN A 499 10.03 1.54 29.55
N SER A 500 10.62 2.43 30.36
CA SER A 500 11.75 2.10 31.22
C SER A 500 11.43 0.94 32.16
N THR A 501 10.22 0.91 32.73
CA THR A 501 9.76 -0.17 33.61
C THR A 501 9.58 -1.49 32.86
N LEU A 502 9.06 -1.47 31.64
CA LEU A 502 8.94 -2.70 30.83
C LEU A 502 10.30 -3.22 30.37
N VAL A 503 11.18 -2.33 29.92
CA VAL A 503 12.57 -2.64 29.55
C VAL A 503 13.32 -3.27 30.72
N GLU A 504 13.17 -2.71 31.92
CA GLU A 504 13.77 -3.25 33.14
C GLU A 504 13.17 -4.61 33.52
N LYS A 505 11.84 -4.71 33.61
CA LYS A 505 11.15 -5.94 34.02
C LYS A 505 11.36 -7.11 33.06
N LEU A 506 11.52 -6.85 31.77
CA LEU A 506 11.81 -7.87 30.74
C LEU A 506 13.31 -8.01 30.45
N LYS A 507 14.16 -7.23 31.16
CA LYS A 507 15.62 -7.15 30.97
C LYS A 507 16.03 -6.98 29.52
N ILE A 508 15.37 -6.07 28.79
CA ILE A 508 15.64 -5.84 27.37
C ILE A 508 16.99 -5.13 27.22
N THR A 509 17.91 -5.77 26.50
CA THR A 509 19.26 -5.26 26.29
C THR A 509 19.29 -4.14 25.26
N LYS A 510 20.34 -3.31 25.29
CA LYS A 510 20.52 -2.23 24.30
C LYS A 510 20.58 -2.74 22.86
N GLU A 511 21.13 -3.93 22.63
CA GLU A 511 21.17 -4.53 21.30
C GLU A 511 19.77 -4.93 20.83
N GLU A 512 18.97 -5.59 21.67
CA GLU A 512 17.59 -5.95 21.35
C GLU A 512 16.72 -4.72 21.09
N GLN A 513 16.92 -3.66 21.88
CA GLN A 513 16.20 -2.40 21.70
C GLN A 513 16.37 -1.84 20.27
N LYS A 514 17.50 -2.06 19.58
CA LYS A 514 17.73 -1.64 18.17
C LYS A 514 16.72 -2.21 17.18
N HIS A 515 16.10 -3.33 17.52
CA HIS A 515 15.09 -4.02 16.71
C HIS A 515 13.64 -3.66 17.10
N MET A 516 13.45 -2.94 18.21
CA MET A 516 12.14 -2.60 18.77
C MET A 516 11.60 -1.24 18.31
N LYS A 517 10.28 -1.09 18.32
CA LYS A 517 9.55 0.12 17.89
C LYS A 517 9.30 1.11 19.03
N ILE A 518 8.94 0.61 20.22
CA ILE A 518 8.49 1.40 21.37
C ILE A 518 9.15 0.97 22.68
N LEU A 519 9.50 -0.31 22.89
CA LEU A 519 10.18 -0.80 24.08
C LEU A 519 11.68 -0.45 24.08
N ILE A 520 11.98 0.85 24.08
CA ILE A 520 13.32 1.41 24.11
C ILE A 520 13.49 2.36 25.29
N ASP A 521 14.71 2.45 25.80
CA ASP A 521 15.12 3.39 26.84
C ASP A 521 15.42 4.79 26.26
N ASP A 522 15.66 5.74 27.16
CA ASP A 522 15.92 7.13 26.78
C ASP A 522 17.25 7.29 26.05
N GLN A 523 18.21 6.39 26.24
CA GLN A 523 19.52 6.45 25.60
C GLN A 523 19.41 6.01 24.13
N GLU A 524 18.80 4.86 23.84
CA GLU A 524 18.54 4.40 22.47
C GLU A 524 17.65 5.40 21.71
N LYS A 525 16.66 5.99 22.39
CA LYS A 525 15.83 7.06 21.82
C LYS A 525 16.65 8.30 21.42
N LYS A 526 17.60 8.73 22.26
CA LYS A 526 18.53 9.83 21.96
C LYS A 526 19.48 9.48 20.82
N GLU A 527 20.02 8.26 20.80
CA GLU A 527 20.95 7.80 19.76
C GLU A 527 20.27 7.73 18.38
N ARG A 528 19.04 7.19 18.31
CA ARG A 528 18.23 7.22 17.08
C ARG A 528 17.96 8.64 16.61
N LYS A 529 17.60 9.54 17.53
CA LYS A 529 17.38 10.96 17.22
C LYS A 529 18.65 11.62 16.70
N SER A 530 19.81 11.35 17.32
CA SER A 530 21.11 11.86 16.87
C SER A 530 21.46 11.38 15.46
N LYS A 531 21.37 10.07 15.20
CA LYS A 531 21.61 9.49 13.86
C LYS A 531 20.66 10.06 12.80
N ARG A 532 19.38 10.24 13.14
CA ARG A 532 18.39 10.84 12.25
C ARG A 532 18.70 12.32 11.96
N ASN A 533 19.09 13.07 12.98
CA ASN A 533 19.46 14.47 12.84
C ASN A 533 20.71 14.63 11.97
N ALA A 534 21.73 13.78 12.17
CA ALA A 534 22.94 13.77 11.34
C ALA A 534 22.60 13.58 9.84
N ARG A 535 21.78 12.57 9.51
CA ARG A 535 21.30 12.33 8.13
C ARG A 535 20.46 13.48 7.57
N TYR A 536 19.64 14.11 8.40
CA TYR A 536 18.84 15.28 8.00
C TYR A 536 19.74 16.48 7.66
N TYR A 537 20.73 16.77 8.49
CA TYR A 537 21.66 17.88 8.25
C TYR A 537 22.53 17.63 7.02
N GLU A 538 23.01 16.40 6.82
CA GLU A 538 23.73 15.99 5.62
C GLU A 538 22.93 16.31 4.35
N ARG A 539 21.67 15.86 4.27
CA ARG A 539 20.76 16.16 3.14
C ARG A 539 20.46 17.66 3.01
N TYR A 540 20.21 18.35 4.13
CA TYR A 540 19.93 19.79 4.13
C TYR A 540 21.08 20.61 3.57
N TYR A 541 22.33 20.28 3.93
CA TYR A 541 23.52 20.97 3.43
C TYR A 541 23.76 20.68 1.95
N GLU A 542 23.51 19.45 1.47
CA GLU A 542 23.56 19.11 0.04
C GLU A 542 22.55 19.91 -0.79
N GLU A 543 21.29 20.00 -0.33
CA GLU A 543 20.22 20.76 -1.00
C GLU A 543 20.51 22.27 -1.00
N LYS A 544 20.97 22.84 0.12
CA LYS A 544 21.30 24.28 0.22
C LYS A 544 22.51 24.67 -0.62
N GLN A 545 23.52 23.79 -0.75
CA GLN A 545 24.64 24.01 -1.66
C GLN A 545 24.18 24.07 -3.12
N GLY A 546 23.20 23.24 -3.51
CA GLY A 546 22.55 23.31 -4.82
C GLY A 546 21.82 24.63 -5.06
N GLU A 547 20.97 25.06 -4.11
CA GLU A 547 20.19 26.29 -4.21
C GLU A 547 21.07 27.56 -4.26
N ILE A 548 22.15 27.63 -3.47
CA ILE A 548 23.08 28.76 -3.46
C ILE A 548 23.82 28.86 -4.80
N LYS A 549 24.27 27.72 -5.37
CA LYS A 549 24.90 27.69 -6.69
C LYS A 549 23.96 28.19 -7.77
N GLU A 550 22.70 27.78 -7.74
CA GLU A 550 21.70 28.19 -8.74
C GLU A 550 21.31 29.67 -8.61
N LYS A 551 21.12 30.17 -7.38
CA LYS A 551 20.84 31.58 -7.10
C LYS A 551 22.00 32.49 -7.51
N ASN A 552 23.24 32.07 -7.26
CA ASN A 552 24.44 32.78 -7.71
C ASN A 552 24.55 32.78 -9.24
N LYS A 553 24.23 31.67 -9.91
CA LYS A 553 24.17 31.60 -11.37
C LYS A 553 23.14 32.59 -11.92
N LYS A 554 21.91 32.60 -11.39
CA LYS A 554 20.84 33.55 -11.78
C LYS A 554 21.24 35.02 -11.55
N ARG A 555 21.83 35.33 -10.39
CA ARG A 555 22.32 36.69 -10.07
C ARG A 555 23.45 37.13 -11.00
N TYR A 556 24.36 36.23 -11.36
CA TYR A 556 25.42 36.49 -12.33
C TYR A 556 24.86 36.75 -13.74
N HIS A 557 23.86 36.00 -14.19
CA HIS A 557 23.19 36.25 -15.47
C HIS A 557 22.46 37.60 -15.49
N LYS A 558 21.74 37.96 -14.43
CA LYS A 558 21.03 39.24 -14.31
C LYS A 558 21.98 40.44 -14.33
N LYS A 559 23.04 40.42 -13.51
CA LYS A 559 24.08 41.47 -13.52
C LYS A 559 24.76 41.62 -14.88
N ARG A 560 24.94 40.52 -15.62
CA ARG A 560 25.55 40.56 -16.96
C ARG A 560 24.65 41.27 -17.97
N GLN A 561 23.33 41.01 -17.92
CA GLN A 561 22.33 41.70 -18.75
C GLN A 561 22.22 43.19 -18.41
N GLU A 562 22.19 43.53 -17.12
CA GLU A 562 22.15 44.93 -16.64
C GLU A 562 23.40 45.74 -17.05
N GLN A 563 24.57 45.09 -17.11
CA GLN A 563 25.82 45.72 -17.55
C GLN A 563 25.98 45.76 -19.09
N GLY A 564 24.99 45.33 -19.87
CA GLY A 564 25.08 45.27 -21.33
C GLY A 564 26.19 44.36 -21.86
N LYS A 565 26.69 43.42 -21.04
CA LYS A 565 27.80 42.55 -21.43
C LYS A 565 27.27 41.36 -22.22
N LEU A 566 27.72 41.25 -23.47
CA LEU A 566 27.41 40.13 -24.36
C LEU A 566 27.77 38.79 -23.70
N SER A 567 26.87 37.81 -23.83
CA SER A 567 27.09 36.44 -23.40
C SER A 567 28.26 35.81 -24.16
N ARG A 568 28.86 34.74 -23.62
CA ARG A 568 29.93 34.00 -24.33
C ARG A 568 29.45 33.46 -25.67
N GLU A 569 28.18 33.09 -25.78
CA GLU A 569 27.55 32.62 -27.01
C GLU A 569 27.35 33.76 -28.02
N GLU A 570 26.93 34.94 -27.56
CA GLU A 570 26.77 36.13 -28.41
C GLU A 570 28.13 36.65 -28.91
N GLN A 571 29.15 36.68 -28.04
CA GLN A 571 30.52 37.01 -28.45
C GLN A 571 31.07 35.99 -29.47
N LYS A 572 30.74 34.71 -29.29
CA LYS A 572 31.12 33.66 -30.25
C LYS A 572 30.38 33.87 -31.58
N ARG A 573 29.08 34.21 -31.55
CA ARG A 573 28.27 34.50 -32.75
C ARG A 573 28.83 35.69 -33.53
N LEU A 574 29.14 36.80 -32.86
CA LEU A 574 29.74 37.98 -33.49
C LEU A 574 31.11 37.68 -34.13
N LYS A 575 31.92 36.83 -33.47
CA LYS A 575 33.19 36.36 -34.04
C LYS A 575 32.96 35.50 -35.29
N ILE A 576 31.97 34.60 -35.25
CA ILE A 576 31.58 33.77 -36.42
C ILE A 576 31.13 34.66 -37.58
N GLU A 577 30.25 35.64 -37.32
CA GLU A 577 29.74 36.57 -38.34
C GLU A 577 30.88 37.39 -38.97
N LYS A 578 31.81 37.91 -38.17
CA LYS A 578 32.99 38.63 -38.68
C LYS A 578 33.87 37.75 -39.57
N ILE A 579 34.10 36.51 -39.18
CA ILE A 579 34.88 35.55 -39.98
C ILE A 579 34.15 35.23 -41.29
N LYS A 580 32.84 34.98 -41.24
CA LYS A 580 32.01 34.69 -42.43
C LYS A 580 31.97 35.86 -43.40
N ALA A 581 31.77 37.09 -42.91
CA ALA A 581 31.74 38.29 -43.74
C ALA A 581 33.08 38.52 -44.44
N PHE A 582 34.19 38.30 -43.74
CA PHE A 582 35.53 38.43 -44.32
C PHE A 582 35.81 37.37 -45.39
N LEU A 583 35.42 36.13 -45.14
CA LEU A 583 35.55 35.01 -46.10
C LEU A 583 34.68 35.21 -47.34
N ALA A 584 33.47 35.77 -47.19
CA ALA A 584 32.60 36.08 -48.31
C ALA A 584 33.22 37.13 -49.25
N ALA A 585 33.92 38.12 -48.69
CA ALA A 585 34.62 39.15 -49.47
C ALA A 585 35.98 38.68 -50.01
N ASN A 586 36.59 37.63 -49.43
CA ASN A 586 37.91 37.13 -49.80
C ASN A 586 37.90 35.59 -49.82
N PRO A 587 37.31 34.97 -50.87
CA PRO A 587 37.27 33.52 -50.99
C PRO A 587 38.69 32.95 -51.05
N GLY A 588 39.05 32.08 -50.10
CA GLY A 588 40.38 31.45 -50.04
C GLY A 588 41.38 32.10 -49.08
N ALA A 589 40.98 33.12 -48.31
CA ALA A 589 41.85 33.72 -47.30
C ALA A 589 42.34 32.68 -46.26
N THR A 590 43.64 32.72 -45.95
CA THR A 590 44.27 31.83 -44.97
C THR A 590 43.87 32.20 -43.54
N ILE A 591 43.96 31.24 -42.60
CA ILE A 591 43.68 31.48 -41.16
C ILE A 591 44.50 32.67 -40.61
N ARG A 592 45.72 32.86 -41.14
CA ARG A 592 46.61 33.96 -40.77
C ARG A 592 46.03 35.32 -41.19
N GLU A 593 45.57 35.43 -42.44
CA GLU A 593 45.00 36.66 -42.99
C GLU A 593 43.67 37.02 -42.32
N ILE A 594 42.82 36.02 -42.06
CA ILE A 594 41.55 36.20 -41.34
C ILE A 594 41.84 36.74 -39.93
N ALA A 595 42.81 36.17 -39.22
CA ALA A 595 43.14 36.61 -37.86
C ALA A 595 43.70 38.04 -37.82
N GLU A 596 44.60 38.39 -38.76
CA GLU A 596 45.20 39.72 -38.85
C GLU A 596 44.16 40.79 -39.20
N LYS A 597 43.22 40.49 -40.10
CA LYS A 597 42.20 41.48 -40.53
C LYS A 597 40.97 41.55 -39.63
N THR A 598 40.53 40.45 -39.05
CA THR A 598 39.37 40.47 -38.13
C THR A 598 39.74 40.84 -36.69
N GLY A 599 41.03 40.84 -36.36
CA GLY A 599 41.53 41.03 -34.99
C GLY A 599 41.21 39.86 -34.05
N ILE A 600 40.80 38.71 -34.58
CA ILE A 600 40.47 37.52 -33.81
C ILE A 600 41.73 36.62 -33.75
N PRO A 601 42.14 36.13 -32.57
CA PRO A 601 43.34 35.28 -32.46
C PRO A 601 43.29 34.06 -33.38
N ARG A 602 44.43 33.72 -34.02
CA ARG A 602 44.56 32.60 -34.98
C ARG A 602 43.98 31.27 -34.45
N SER A 603 44.23 30.96 -33.18
CA SER A 603 43.70 29.76 -32.52
C SER A 603 42.16 29.75 -32.42
N THR A 604 41.55 30.92 -32.24
CA THR A 604 40.10 31.08 -32.19
C THR A 604 39.47 31.00 -33.57
N VAL A 605 40.11 31.59 -34.59
CA VAL A 605 39.68 31.47 -35.99
C VAL A 605 39.69 30.01 -36.44
N SER A 606 40.82 29.31 -36.24
CA SER A 606 40.98 27.91 -36.61
C SER A 606 39.92 27.01 -35.95
N ARG A 607 39.70 27.17 -34.64
CA ARG A 607 38.67 26.41 -33.90
C ARG A 607 37.27 26.68 -34.42
N ILE A 608 36.92 27.94 -34.68
CA ILE A 608 35.60 28.33 -35.18
C ILE A 608 35.36 27.79 -36.60
N MET A 609 36.36 27.86 -37.49
CA MET A 609 36.24 27.33 -38.85
C MET A 609 36.10 25.81 -38.88
N LYS A 610 36.81 25.10 -37.97
CA LYS A 610 36.69 23.64 -37.80
C LYS A 610 35.33 23.21 -37.23
N GLU A 611 34.81 23.94 -36.24
CA GLU A 611 33.48 23.68 -35.66
C GLU A 611 32.32 23.97 -36.64
N ASN A 612 32.52 24.79 -37.68
CA ASN A 612 31.49 25.19 -38.65
C ASN A 612 31.72 24.64 -40.08
N GLY A 613 32.62 23.66 -40.26
CA GLY A 613 32.79 22.93 -41.52
C GLY A 613 33.31 23.75 -42.71
N THR A 614 34.11 24.80 -42.46
CA THR A 614 34.67 25.66 -43.52
C THR A 614 36.14 25.32 -43.84
N ILE A 615 36.70 24.30 -43.19
CA ILE A 615 38.01 23.67 -43.45
C ILE A 615 37.84 22.16 -43.30
#